data_AF-A0A1Y3TZ75-F1
#
_entry.id   AF-A0A1Y3TZ75-F1
#
_cell.length_a   1.000
_cell.length_b   1.000
_cell.length_c   1.000
_cell.angle_alpha   90.00
_cell.angle_beta   90.00
_cell.angle_gamma   90.00
#
_symmetry.space_group_name_H-M   'P 1'
#
loop_
_entity.id
_entity.type
_entity.pdbx_description
1 polymer ?
#
loop_
_entity_poly.entity_id
_entity_poly.type
_entity_poly.pdbx_seq_one_letter_code
_entity_poly.pdbx_strand_id
1 'polypeptide(L)'
;MMKITKEERQLYKFLDCVNKIFGKTDEKTYVAGLLDKLYFYAPGYCGVYESMENIDRLIDAYDFDECLYQLKQLPNKSFVLDKVDGDALSNARTRGNIVSYVDARMGISWVDEMDKHYTKKIAKIASITGKWISDDDVGYLKMFDQFNVHNGYDYLRFETEDDLSKISLIFTATAVVPDADDSSQMKIEAYVENQQEPPEEFEDEEYGDPMA
;
A
#
# COMPACT_ATOMS: atom_id res chain seq x y z
N MET A 1 -14.55 -17.11 -19.02
CA MET A 1 -13.23 -16.45 -19.15
C MET A 1 -13.48 -14.97 -19.38
N MET A 2 -13.13 -14.11 -18.43
CA MET A 2 -13.24 -12.66 -18.56
C MET A 2 -11.88 -12.11 -18.98
N LYS A 3 -11.83 -11.33 -20.06
CA LYS A 3 -10.60 -10.73 -20.59
C LYS A 3 -10.61 -9.24 -20.27
N ILE A 4 -9.59 -8.79 -19.55
CA ILE A 4 -9.48 -7.42 -19.07
C ILE A 4 -8.40 -6.70 -19.87
N THR A 5 -8.71 -5.49 -20.35
CA THR A 5 -7.83 -4.68 -21.20
C THR A 5 -7.35 -3.44 -20.48
N LYS A 6 -6.39 -2.72 -21.08
CA LYS A 6 -5.85 -1.46 -20.51
C LYS A 6 -6.85 -0.32 -20.46
N GLU A 7 -7.97 -0.45 -21.17
CA GLU A 7 -9.05 0.54 -21.20
C GLU A 7 -9.79 0.56 -19.84
N GLU A 8 -9.80 -0.56 -19.12
CA GLU A 8 -10.31 -0.69 -17.74
C GLU A 8 -9.22 -0.25 -16.74
N ARG A 9 -8.89 1.04 -16.75
CA ARG A 9 -7.64 1.58 -16.20
C ARG A 9 -7.37 1.20 -14.74
N GLN A 10 -8.37 1.20 -13.87
CA GLN A 10 -8.19 0.84 -12.45
C GLN A 10 -8.17 -0.68 -12.23
N LEU A 11 -9.10 -1.44 -12.79
CA LEU A 11 -9.10 -2.91 -12.69
C LEU A 11 -7.79 -3.50 -13.23
N TYR A 12 -7.29 -2.99 -14.36
CA TYR A 12 -5.99 -3.39 -14.89
C TYR A 12 -4.84 -3.07 -13.94
N LYS A 13 -4.81 -1.87 -13.32
CA LYS A 13 -3.79 -1.51 -12.31
C LYS A 13 -3.85 -2.43 -11.10
N PHE A 14 -5.05 -2.73 -10.61
CA PHE A 14 -5.26 -3.68 -9.52
C PHE A 14 -4.66 -5.05 -9.86
N LEU A 15 -5.03 -5.62 -11.01
CA LEU A 15 -4.51 -6.92 -11.44
C LEU A 15 -3.01 -6.92 -11.69
N ASP A 16 -2.44 -5.81 -12.18
CA ASP A 16 -0.98 -5.66 -12.34
C ASP A 16 -0.26 -5.64 -10.97
N CYS A 17 -0.83 -4.95 -9.97
CA CYS A 17 -0.33 -5.00 -8.60
C CYS A 17 -0.40 -6.42 -8.03
N VAL A 18 -1.55 -7.09 -8.15
CA VAL A 18 -1.74 -8.48 -7.70
C VAL A 18 -0.70 -9.40 -8.35
N ASN A 19 -0.58 -9.35 -9.68
CA ASN A 19 0.38 -10.17 -10.41
C ASN A 19 1.84 -9.93 -9.98
N LYS A 20 2.23 -8.70 -9.70
CA LYS A 20 3.58 -8.38 -9.20
C LYS A 20 3.82 -8.86 -7.77
N ILE A 21 2.81 -8.76 -6.88
CA ILE A 21 2.89 -9.26 -5.51
C ILE A 21 3.08 -10.77 -5.51
N PHE A 22 2.23 -11.50 -6.24
CA PHE A 22 2.33 -12.96 -6.34
C PHE A 22 3.55 -13.44 -7.11
N GLY A 23 4.07 -12.64 -8.06
CA GLY A 23 5.36 -12.93 -8.71
C GLY A 23 6.54 -13.03 -7.74
N LYS A 24 6.38 -12.59 -6.48
CA LYS A 24 7.36 -12.75 -5.40
C LYS A 24 7.18 -14.03 -4.57
N THR A 25 6.04 -14.71 -4.66
CA THR A 25 5.65 -15.77 -3.70
C THR A 25 5.63 -17.18 -4.30
N ASP A 26 5.93 -17.38 -5.59
CA ASP A 26 5.86 -18.66 -6.33
C ASP A 26 4.52 -19.41 -6.22
N GLU A 27 3.49 -18.78 -5.65
CA GLU A 27 2.17 -19.36 -5.43
C GLU A 27 1.23 -19.09 -6.60
N LYS A 28 0.22 -19.95 -6.76
CA LYS A 28 -0.86 -19.69 -7.71
C LYS A 28 -1.59 -18.42 -7.31
N THR A 29 -1.71 -17.48 -8.25
CA THR A 29 -2.42 -16.22 -8.06
C THR A 29 -3.93 -16.43 -8.12
N TYR A 30 -4.52 -16.71 -6.96
CA TYR A 30 -5.98 -16.79 -6.83
C TYR A 30 -6.57 -15.43 -6.45
N VAL A 31 -7.70 -15.09 -7.07
CA VAL A 31 -8.52 -13.94 -6.72
C VAL A 31 -9.97 -14.39 -6.52
N ALA A 32 -10.64 -13.82 -5.53
CA ALA A 32 -11.98 -14.19 -5.12
C ALA A 32 -12.98 -13.14 -5.62
N GLY A 33 -13.93 -13.55 -6.46
CA GLY A 33 -15.07 -12.72 -6.85
C GLY A 33 -16.18 -12.77 -5.80
N LEU A 34 -16.85 -11.64 -5.62
CA LEU A 34 -18.11 -11.53 -4.89
C LEU A 34 -18.84 -10.30 -5.41
N LEU A 35 -19.85 -10.52 -6.27
CA LEU A 35 -20.65 -9.46 -6.87
C LEU A 35 -19.74 -8.41 -7.55
N ASP A 36 -19.86 -7.14 -7.16
CA ASP A 36 -19.09 -6.01 -7.66
C ASP A 36 -17.63 -5.98 -7.22
N LYS A 37 -17.16 -6.99 -6.47
CA LYS A 37 -15.85 -6.97 -5.83
C LYS A 37 -14.94 -8.12 -6.27
N LEU A 38 -13.66 -7.80 -6.37
CA LEU A 38 -12.59 -8.76 -6.64
C LEU A 38 -11.50 -8.64 -5.58
N TYR A 39 -11.29 -9.72 -4.83
CA TYR A 39 -10.42 -9.77 -3.67
C TYR A 39 -9.15 -10.57 -3.95
N PHE A 40 -8.04 -10.23 -3.28
CA PHE A 40 -6.85 -11.07 -3.26
C PHE A 40 -6.24 -11.15 -1.86
N TYR A 41 -5.47 -12.22 -1.64
CA TYR A 41 -4.65 -12.40 -0.45
C TYR A 41 -3.34 -13.07 -0.84
N ALA A 42 -2.23 -12.52 -0.37
CA ALA A 42 -0.90 -13.11 -0.39
C ALA A 42 -0.23 -12.88 0.98
N PRO A 43 0.77 -13.67 1.37
CA PRO A 43 1.52 -13.39 2.60
C PRO A 43 2.04 -11.95 2.63
N GLY A 44 1.62 -11.17 3.65
CA GLY A 44 2.00 -9.76 3.82
C GLY A 44 1.14 -8.74 3.07
N TYR A 45 0.25 -9.18 2.17
CA TYR A 45 -0.54 -8.29 1.31
C TYR A 45 -1.97 -8.81 1.11
N CYS A 46 -2.96 -7.92 1.14
CA CYS A 46 -4.28 -8.25 0.64
C CYS A 46 -4.94 -7.01 0.05
N GLY A 47 -6.12 -7.18 -0.52
CA GLY A 47 -6.84 -6.03 -1.05
C GLY A 47 -8.08 -6.42 -1.83
N VAL A 48 -8.78 -5.38 -2.25
CA VAL A 48 -10.02 -5.50 -3.02
C VAL A 48 -10.11 -4.40 -4.06
N TYR A 49 -10.65 -4.76 -5.21
CA TYR A 49 -11.22 -3.86 -6.19
C TYR A 49 -12.75 -3.89 -6.06
N GLU A 50 -13.40 -2.75 -6.07
CA GLU A 50 -14.85 -2.58 -6.03
C GLU A 50 -15.27 -1.78 -7.27
N SER A 51 -16.13 -2.38 -8.09
CA SER A 51 -16.75 -1.72 -9.23
C SER A 51 -17.92 -0.86 -8.75
N MET A 52 -18.03 0.36 -9.25
CA MET A 52 -19.14 1.26 -8.92
C MET A 52 -19.99 1.52 -10.15
N GLU A 53 -21.30 1.55 -9.98
CA GLU A 53 -22.21 2.00 -11.03
C GLU A 53 -22.02 3.50 -11.29
N ASN A 54 -22.05 3.88 -12.55
CA ASN A 54 -22.00 5.29 -12.94
C ASN A 54 -23.17 5.64 -13.83
N ILE A 55 -24.21 6.18 -13.20
CA ILE A 55 -25.48 6.55 -13.84
C ILE A 55 -25.26 7.65 -14.90
N ASP A 56 -24.34 8.59 -14.64
CA ASP A 56 -24.07 9.70 -15.56
C ASP A 56 -23.43 9.24 -16.88
N ARG A 57 -22.61 8.19 -16.83
CA ARG A 57 -21.97 7.60 -18.01
C ARG A 57 -22.71 6.38 -18.56
N LEU A 58 -23.78 5.94 -17.88
CA LEU A 58 -24.55 4.73 -18.22
C LEU A 58 -23.64 3.50 -18.38
N ILE A 59 -22.63 3.37 -17.52
CA ILE A 59 -21.69 2.25 -17.51
C ILE A 59 -22.14 1.27 -16.42
N ASP A 60 -22.41 0.03 -16.83
CA ASP A 60 -22.74 -1.07 -15.92
C ASP A 60 -21.54 -1.44 -15.05
N ALA A 61 -21.78 -1.78 -13.79
CA ALA A 61 -20.76 -2.30 -12.91
C ALA A 61 -20.32 -3.72 -13.33
N TYR A 62 -19.07 -4.08 -13.03
CA TYR A 62 -18.63 -5.46 -13.16
C TYR A 62 -19.37 -6.34 -12.15
N ASP A 63 -19.82 -7.51 -12.60
CA ASP A 63 -20.23 -8.62 -11.73
C ASP A 63 -19.20 -9.74 -11.86
N PHE A 64 -18.44 -9.95 -10.79
CA PHE A 64 -17.40 -10.96 -10.69
C PHE A 64 -17.93 -12.31 -10.22
N ASP A 65 -19.24 -12.53 -10.07
CA ASP A 65 -19.84 -13.76 -9.55
C ASP A 65 -19.31 -14.16 -8.15
N GLU A 66 -19.97 -15.09 -7.48
CA GLU A 66 -19.46 -15.70 -6.25
C GLU A 66 -18.51 -16.88 -6.52
N CYS A 67 -17.33 -16.61 -7.09
CA CYS A 67 -16.40 -17.69 -7.43
C CYS A 67 -14.93 -17.38 -7.20
N LEU A 68 -14.10 -18.42 -7.29
CA LEU A 68 -12.65 -18.31 -7.20
C LEU A 68 -12.08 -18.32 -8.62
N TYR A 69 -11.20 -17.38 -8.90
CA TYR A 69 -10.51 -17.26 -10.18
C TYR A 69 -9.00 -17.50 -10.02
N GLN A 70 -8.39 -17.99 -11.08
CA GLN A 70 -6.95 -17.93 -11.28
C GLN A 70 -6.63 -16.76 -12.21
N LEU A 71 -5.78 -15.84 -11.76
CA LEU A 71 -5.25 -14.75 -12.57
C LEU A 71 -4.12 -15.27 -13.46
N LYS A 72 -4.18 -14.94 -14.75
CA LYS A 72 -3.10 -15.20 -15.71
C LYS A 72 -2.79 -13.94 -16.50
N GLN A 73 -1.50 -13.68 -16.70
CA GLN A 73 -1.03 -12.66 -17.64
C GLN A 73 -0.64 -13.34 -18.96
N LEU A 74 -1.23 -12.88 -20.06
CA LEU A 74 -0.92 -13.36 -21.41
C LEU A 74 0.35 -12.72 -21.96
N PRO A 75 0.99 -13.28 -23.01
CA PRO A 75 2.21 -12.70 -23.61
C PRO A 75 2.07 -11.25 -24.11
N ASN A 76 0.85 -10.85 -24.48
CA ASN A 76 0.54 -9.47 -24.87
C ASN A 76 0.29 -8.54 -23.67
N LYS A 77 0.61 -8.99 -22.45
CA LYS A 77 0.40 -8.31 -21.15
C LYS A 77 -1.05 -8.10 -20.72
N SER A 78 -2.04 -8.62 -21.48
CA SER A 78 -3.43 -8.61 -21.01
C SER A 78 -3.67 -9.61 -19.90
N PHE A 79 -4.67 -9.37 -19.06
CA PHE A 79 -5.04 -10.25 -17.96
C PHE A 79 -6.30 -11.06 -18.29
N VAL A 80 -6.32 -12.28 -17.76
CA VAL A 80 -7.45 -13.19 -17.85
C VAL A 80 -7.77 -13.73 -16.46
N LEU A 81 -9.07 -13.75 -16.15
CA LEU A 81 -9.62 -14.44 -14.98
C LEU A 81 -10.29 -15.73 -15.43
N ASP A 82 -9.66 -16.85 -15.08
CA ASP A 82 -10.19 -18.19 -15.33
C ASP A 82 -10.85 -18.71 -14.06
N LYS A 83 -12.12 -19.12 -14.15
CA LYS A 83 -12.81 -19.76 -13.01
C LYS A 83 -12.04 -21.02 -12.63
N VAL A 84 -11.81 -21.22 -11.34
CA VAL A 84 -11.13 -22.40 -10.83
C VAL A 84 -12.10 -23.58 -10.87
N ASP A 85 -11.83 -24.51 -11.78
CA ASP A 85 -12.52 -25.81 -11.82
C ASP A 85 -11.99 -26.71 -10.70
N GLY A 86 -12.86 -27.40 -9.97
CA GLY A 86 -12.45 -28.29 -8.87
C GLY A 86 -13.54 -28.53 -7.83
N ASP A 87 -13.14 -28.95 -6.63
CA ASP A 87 -14.05 -29.17 -5.50
C ASP A 87 -14.73 -27.86 -5.09
N ALA A 88 -16.05 -27.79 -5.31
CA ALA A 88 -16.84 -26.59 -5.07
C ALA A 88 -16.79 -26.15 -3.60
N LEU A 89 -16.75 -27.11 -2.66
CA LEU A 89 -16.71 -26.80 -1.23
C LEU A 89 -15.38 -26.16 -0.83
N SER A 90 -14.25 -26.74 -1.27
CA SER A 90 -12.92 -26.19 -1.06
C SER A 90 -12.79 -24.79 -1.67
N ASN A 91 -13.27 -24.60 -2.91
CA ASN A 91 -13.21 -23.31 -3.59
C ASN A 91 -14.05 -22.24 -2.86
N ALA A 92 -15.26 -22.59 -2.43
CA ALA A 92 -16.11 -21.70 -1.64
C ALA A 92 -15.46 -21.33 -0.30
N ARG A 93 -14.80 -22.30 0.36
CA ARG A 93 -14.09 -22.06 1.62
C ARG A 93 -12.91 -21.12 1.44
N THR A 94 -12.07 -21.36 0.42
CA THR A 94 -10.92 -20.49 0.10
C THR A 94 -11.40 -19.08 -0.22
N ARG A 95 -12.43 -18.93 -1.06
CA ARG A 95 -13.05 -17.64 -1.38
C ARG A 95 -13.53 -16.93 -0.11
N GLY A 96 -14.32 -17.62 0.72
CA GLY A 96 -14.85 -17.07 1.98
C GLY A 96 -13.76 -16.62 2.95
N ASN A 97 -12.66 -17.39 3.06
CA ASN A 97 -11.51 -17.03 3.89
C ASN A 97 -10.84 -15.73 3.40
N ILE A 98 -10.61 -15.60 2.09
CA ILE A 98 -10.00 -14.40 1.49
C ILE A 98 -10.88 -13.18 1.75
N VAL A 99 -12.18 -13.27 1.41
CA VAL A 99 -13.15 -12.18 1.59
C VAL A 99 -13.21 -11.76 3.06
N SER A 100 -13.41 -12.71 3.97
CA SER A 100 -13.52 -12.41 5.41
C SER A 100 -12.26 -11.76 5.97
N TYR A 101 -11.08 -12.18 5.49
CA TYR A 101 -9.81 -11.62 5.94
C TYR A 101 -9.62 -10.17 5.49
N VAL A 102 -10.03 -9.84 4.26
CA VAL A 102 -9.95 -8.48 3.71
C VAL A 102 -10.99 -7.57 4.35
N ASP A 103 -12.25 -7.99 4.42
CA ASP A 103 -13.34 -7.17 4.95
C ASP A 103 -13.14 -6.80 6.42
N ALA A 104 -12.54 -7.69 7.22
CA ALA A 104 -12.16 -7.40 8.61
C ALA A 104 -11.18 -6.22 8.75
N ARG A 105 -10.54 -5.79 7.66
CA ARG A 105 -9.55 -4.69 7.61
C ARG A 105 -10.10 -3.42 6.95
N MET A 106 -11.41 -3.35 6.74
CA MET A 106 -12.05 -2.21 6.09
C MET A 106 -12.55 -1.13 7.06
N GLY A 107 -12.74 -1.45 8.35
CA GLY A 107 -13.18 -0.50 9.36
C GLY A 107 -12.01 0.25 10.01
N ILE A 108 -11.60 1.39 9.44
CA ILE A 108 -10.44 2.17 9.93
C ILE A 108 -10.54 3.67 9.69
N SER A 109 -9.73 4.41 10.45
CA SER A 109 -9.57 5.85 10.38
C SER A 109 -8.66 6.26 9.23
N TRP A 110 -9.15 7.18 8.41
CA TRP A 110 -8.34 7.93 7.45
C TRP A 110 -7.27 8.75 8.18
N VAL A 111 -6.09 8.87 7.57
CA VAL A 111 -4.95 9.60 8.15
C VAL A 111 -4.50 10.76 7.27
N ASP A 112 -4.28 10.52 5.97
CA ASP A 112 -3.72 11.53 5.07
C ASP A 112 -3.97 11.17 3.58
N GLU A 113 -3.80 12.14 2.70
CA GLU A 113 -3.82 12.00 1.24
C GLU A 113 -2.40 12.11 0.65
N MET A 114 -2.12 11.31 -0.38
CA MET A 114 -0.81 11.24 -1.05
C MET A 114 -0.97 11.28 -2.56
N ASP A 115 -0.02 11.91 -3.26
CA ASP A 115 0.09 11.87 -4.72
C ASP A 115 1.34 11.14 -5.21
N LYS A 116 1.40 10.78 -6.50
CA LYS A 116 2.54 10.06 -7.09
C LYS A 116 3.88 10.81 -7.13
N HIS A 117 3.87 12.14 -7.07
CA HIS A 117 5.00 13.03 -7.26
C HIS A 117 5.74 13.40 -5.96
N TYR A 118 5.19 13.11 -4.78
CA TYR A 118 5.89 13.32 -3.52
C TYR A 118 7.23 12.57 -3.46
N THR A 119 8.33 13.32 -3.32
CA THR A 119 9.71 12.83 -3.23
C THR A 119 10.04 12.08 -1.94
N LYS A 120 9.24 12.25 -0.88
CA LYS A 120 9.49 11.67 0.46
C LYS A 120 8.32 10.82 0.99
N LYS A 121 7.69 9.98 0.15
CA LYS A 121 6.51 9.16 0.54
C LYS A 121 6.72 8.32 1.79
N ILE A 122 7.84 7.60 1.89
CA ILE A 122 8.09 6.70 3.04
C ILE A 122 8.20 7.49 4.33
N ALA A 123 9.05 8.53 4.36
CA ALA A 123 9.21 9.36 5.55
C ALA A 123 7.90 10.03 5.96
N LYS A 124 7.09 10.49 4.99
CA LYS A 124 5.77 11.07 5.29
C LYS A 124 4.82 10.01 5.87
N ILE A 125 4.67 8.84 5.23
CA ILE A 125 3.85 7.72 5.72
C ILE A 125 4.28 7.30 7.13
N ALA A 126 5.58 7.13 7.36
CA ALA A 126 6.13 6.76 8.66
C ALA A 126 5.84 7.84 9.72
N SER A 127 5.99 9.12 9.38
CA SER A 127 5.72 10.22 10.32
C SER A 127 4.25 10.31 10.75
N ILE A 128 3.30 10.02 9.86
CA ILE A 128 1.86 10.11 10.15
C ILE A 128 1.28 8.82 10.75
N THR A 129 1.85 7.65 10.42
CA THR A 129 1.29 6.34 10.84
C THR A 129 2.12 5.62 11.90
N GLY A 130 3.37 6.00 12.10
CA GLY A 130 4.34 5.29 12.93
C GLY A 130 4.81 3.95 12.34
N LYS A 131 4.53 3.67 11.05
CA LYS A 131 4.84 2.41 10.38
C LYS A 131 5.71 2.62 9.14
N TRP A 132 6.68 1.74 8.94
CA TRP A 132 7.58 1.76 7.79
C TRP A 132 7.11 0.83 6.68
N ILE A 133 7.09 1.34 5.45
CA ILE A 133 6.86 0.57 4.22
C ILE A 133 8.17 0.46 3.44
N SER A 134 8.42 -0.68 2.79
CA SER A 134 9.62 -0.86 1.98
C SER A 134 9.58 -0.01 0.70
N ASP A 135 10.75 0.34 0.17
CA ASP A 135 10.87 1.05 -1.12
C ASP A 135 10.21 0.29 -2.27
N ASP A 136 10.36 -1.04 -2.25
CA ASP A 136 9.76 -1.93 -3.24
C ASP A 136 8.22 -1.84 -3.23
N ASP A 137 7.64 -1.77 -2.03
CA ASP A 137 6.19 -1.69 -1.82
C ASP A 137 5.61 -0.33 -2.23
N VAL A 138 6.37 0.75 -2.06
CA VAL A 138 6.01 2.08 -2.60
C VAL A 138 5.93 2.05 -4.13
N GLY A 139 6.64 1.14 -4.79
CA GLY A 139 6.54 0.88 -6.21
C GLY A 139 5.10 0.60 -6.68
N TYR A 140 4.30 -0.08 -5.86
CA TYR A 140 2.89 -0.34 -6.17
C TYR A 140 2.04 0.93 -6.08
N LEU A 141 2.33 1.78 -5.09
CA LEU A 141 1.61 3.04 -4.87
C LEU A 141 1.87 4.07 -5.96
N LYS A 142 3.03 3.99 -6.64
CA LYS A 142 3.37 4.86 -7.79
C LYS A 142 2.49 4.60 -9.04
N MET A 143 1.72 3.52 -9.06
CA MET A 143 0.76 3.25 -10.15
C MET A 143 -0.51 4.10 -10.06
N PHE A 144 -0.77 4.69 -8.90
CA PHE A 144 -1.94 5.51 -8.62
C PHE A 144 -1.54 6.97 -8.54
N ASP A 145 -2.34 7.83 -9.18
CA ASP A 145 -2.06 9.26 -9.24
C ASP A 145 -2.24 9.90 -7.86
N GLN A 146 -3.30 9.51 -7.16
CA GLN A 146 -3.61 9.86 -5.78
C GLN A 146 -4.11 8.64 -5.00
N PHE A 147 -3.84 8.62 -3.70
CA PHE A 147 -4.38 7.62 -2.77
C PHE A 147 -4.44 8.17 -1.34
N ASN A 148 -5.42 7.70 -0.60
CA ASN A 148 -5.59 7.91 0.82
C ASN A 148 -4.83 6.85 1.62
N VAL A 149 -4.26 7.26 2.75
CA VAL A 149 -3.60 6.39 3.71
C VAL A 149 -4.51 6.25 4.93
N HIS A 150 -4.72 5.01 5.33
CA HIS A 150 -5.45 4.66 6.54
C HIS A 150 -4.57 3.77 7.42
N ASN A 151 -4.67 3.97 8.73
CA ASN A 151 -3.83 3.26 9.69
C ASN A 151 -4.67 2.23 10.47
N GLY A 152 -4.38 0.95 10.23
CA GLY A 152 -4.87 -0.14 11.03
C GLY A 152 -3.96 -0.40 12.24
N TYR A 153 -4.35 -1.33 13.09
CA TYR A 153 -3.51 -1.73 14.23
C TYR A 153 -2.19 -2.34 13.75
N ASP A 154 -2.27 -3.40 12.95
CA ASP A 154 -1.16 -4.21 12.43
C ASP A 154 -0.90 -4.01 10.93
N TYR A 155 -1.55 -3.06 10.27
CA TYR A 155 -1.44 -2.85 8.83
C TYR A 155 -1.59 -1.39 8.41
N LEU A 156 -1.19 -1.12 7.17
CA LEU A 156 -1.51 0.10 6.43
C LEU A 156 -2.49 -0.23 5.31
N ARG A 157 -3.51 0.59 5.10
CA ARG A 157 -4.38 0.51 3.93
C ARG A 157 -4.21 1.75 3.07
N PHE A 158 -4.00 1.52 1.80
CA PHE A 158 -3.96 2.54 0.77
C PHE A 158 -5.20 2.41 -0.09
N GLU A 159 -5.91 3.51 -0.25
CA GLU A 159 -7.18 3.54 -0.96
C GLU A 159 -7.13 4.55 -2.09
N THR A 160 -7.57 4.17 -3.27
CA THR A 160 -7.70 5.08 -4.42
C THR A 160 -9.08 4.85 -5.04
N GLU A 161 -9.68 5.93 -5.52
CA GLU A 161 -11.05 5.94 -6.00
C GLU A 161 -11.14 6.85 -7.23
N ASP A 162 -11.96 6.44 -8.19
CA ASP A 162 -12.42 7.28 -9.30
C ASP A 162 -13.92 7.09 -9.52
N ASP A 163 -14.48 7.75 -10.53
CA ASP A 163 -15.93 7.74 -10.79
C ASP A 163 -16.52 6.35 -11.05
N LEU A 164 -15.70 5.33 -11.31
CA LEU A 164 -16.13 3.99 -11.72
C LEU A 164 -15.70 2.89 -10.75
N SER A 165 -14.77 3.16 -9.85
CA SER A 165 -14.15 2.11 -9.06
C SER A 165 -13.36 2.59 -7.86
N LYS A 166 -13.17 1.67 -6.91
CA LYS A 166 -12.33 1.84 -5.74
C LYS A 166 -11.36 0.68 -5.60
N ILE A 167 -10.13 0.98 -5.23
CA ILE A 167 -9.11 -0.02 -4.91
C ILE A 167 -8.63 0.22 -3.50
N SER A 168 -8.58 -0.84 -2.71
CA SER A 168 -7.93 -0.87 -1.41
C SER A 168 -6.81 -1.90 -1.40
N LEU A 169 -5.58 -1.46 -1.17
CA LEU A 169 -4.41 -2.30 -0.96
C LEU A 169 -4.01 -2.25 0.51
N ILE A 170 -3.85 -3.41 1.12
CA ILE A 170 -3.58 -3.56 2.55
C ILE A 170 -2.24 -4.28 2.72
N PHE A 171 -1.34 -3.65 3.46
CA PHE A 171 0.01 -4.10 3.69
C PHE A 171 0.13 -4.48 5.17
N THR A 172 0.26 -5.78 5.44
CA THR A 172 0.28 -6.35 6.80
C THR A 172 1.70 -6.70 7.26
N ALA A 173 2.64 -6.87 6.33
CA ALA A 173 4.05 -7.12 6.65
C ALA A 173 4.86 -5.84 6.95
N THR A 174 4.31 -4.66 6.69
CA THR A 174 4.98 -3.34 6.81
C THR A 174 4.67 -2.62 8.12
N ALA A 175 4.46 -3.36 9.20
CA ALA A 175 4.40 -2.81 10.56
C ALA A 175 5.69 -3.15 11.32
N VAL A 176 6.85 -2.82 10.73
CA VAL A 176 8.11 -2.87 11.46
C VAL A 176 8.12 -1.65 12.37
N VAL A 177 7.91 -1.86 13.67
CA VAL A 177 8.38 -0.93 14.69
C VAL A 177 9.90 -0.93 14.56
N PRO A 178 10.59 0.21 14.37
CA PRO A 178 12.03 0.19 14.25
C PRO A 178 12.61 -0.54 15.46
N ASP A 179 13.36 -1.62 15.20
CA ASP A 179 14.24 -2.18 16.21
C ASP A 179 15.18 -1.05 16.65
N ALA A 180 15.44 -0.96 17.96
CA ALA A 180 16.20 0.13 18.56
C ALA A 180 17.60 0.35 17.92
N ASP A 181 18.10 -0.62 17.16
CA ASP A 181 19.40 -0.60 16.48
C ASP A 181 19.42 0.11 15.11
N ASP A 182 18.27 0.35 14.46
CA ASP A 182 18.21 1.09 13.18
C ASP A 182 18.06 2.62 13.33
N SER A 183 18.17 3.11 14.58
CA SER A 183 18.22 4.55 14.91
C SER A 183 19.42 5.30 14.31
N SER A 184 20.32 4.62 13.61
CA SER A 184 21.50 5.19 12.98
C SER A 184 21.24 5.93 11.65
N GLN A 185 20.02 5.88 11.08
CA GLN A 185 19.68 6.68 9.90
C GLN A 185 18.97 8.02 10.18
N MET A 186 18.62 8.33 11.43
CA MET A 186 18.26 9.70 11.84
C MET A 186 19.51 10.52 12.20
N LYS A 187 20.38 10.76 11.22
CA LYS A 187 21.41 11.81 11.29
C LYS A 187 21.42 12.67 10.03
N ILE A 188 20.25 13.13 9.62
CA ILE A 188 20.09 14.21 8.64
C ILE A 188 18.86 14.98 9.14
N GLU A 189 18.95 15.80 10.19
CA GLU A 189 18.92 17.27 10.02
C GLU A 189 19.27 18.02 11.33
N ALA A 190 19.63 17.36 12.43
CA ALA A 190 19.89 18.03 13.73
C ALA A 190 21.32 18.60 13.90
N TYR A 191 22.19 18.52 12.89
CA TYR A 191 23.60 18.97 12.99
C TYR A 191 23.95 20.21 12.15
N VAL A 192 22.99 20.79 11.41
CA VAL A 192 23.24 21.97 10.56
C VAL A 192 22.76 23.28 11.20
N GLU A 193 21.89 23.24 12.21
CA GLU A 193 21.44 24.47 12.91
C GLU A 193 22.30 24.87 14.12
N ASN A 194 23.25 24.04 14.56
CA ASN A 194 24.11 24.34 15.73
C ASN A 194 25.55 24.79 15.39
N GLN A 195 25.79 25.32 14.18
CA GLN A 195 27.04 26.01 13.83
C GLN A 195 26.82 27.45 13.35
N GLN A 196 25.90 28.19 13.99
CA GLN A 196 26.02 29.65 14.06
C GLN A 196 26.69 30.01 15.38
N GLU A 197 27.98 30.31 15.28
CA GLU A 197 28.84 30.86 16.33
C GLU A 197 28.18 32.05 17.06
N PRO A 198 28.41 32.19 18.37
CA PRO A 198 28.55 33.49 18.99
C PRO A 198 30.03 33.91 19.10
N PRO A 199 30.32 35.22 19.14
CA PRO A 199 31.64 35.77 18.86
C PRO A 199 32.63 35.59 20.03
N GLU A 200 33.92 35.55 19.69
CA GLU A 200 35.05 35.69 20.61
C GLU A 200 35.00 37.06 21.33
N GLU A 201 34.97 37.04 22.66
CA GLU A 201 35.37 38.20 23.48
C GLU A 201 36.81 37.98 23.97
N PHE A 202 37.70 38.85 23.49
CA PHE A 202 38.99 39.13 24.09
C PHE A 202 38.79 39.95 25.37
N GLU A 203 39.55 39.64 26.43
CA GLU A 203 40.31 40.66 27.19
C GLU A 203 41.28 39.99 28.18
N ASP A 204 42.56 40.34 28.02
CA ASP A 204 43.66 40.08 28.94
C ASP A 204 43.50 40.97 30.20
N GLU A 205 43.93 40.50 31.38
CA GLU A 205 45.06 41.11 32.12
C GLU A 205 45.28 40.52 33.54
N GLU A 206 46.58 40.42 33.81
CA GLU A 206 47.39 40.06 34.96
C GLU A 206 47.02 40.71 36.31
N TYR A 207 47.28 40.01 37.43
CA TYR A 207 47.84 40.47 38.74
C TYR A 207 47.63 39.29 39.73
N GLY A 208 48.63 38.52 40.14
CA GLY A 208 49.76 38.93 40.97
C GLY A 208 49.49 38.50 42.43
N ASP A 209 50.01 37.33 42.84
CA ASP A 209 50.04 36.90 44.26
C ASP A 209 51.25 37.59 44.95
N PRO A 210 51.10 38.23 46.13
CA PRO A 210 51.65 37.57 47.33
C PRO A 210 50.97 37.91 48.68
N MET A 211 50.75 36.85 49.47
CA MET A 211 51.02 36.72 50.93
C MET A 211 50.30 37.62 51.95
N ALA A 212 49.49 36.98 52.82
CA ALA A 212 49.48 37.19 54.27
C ALA A 212 49.01 35.92 55.00
#